data_AF-A0A182KEG6-F1
#
_entry.id   AF-A0A182KEG6-F1
#
_cell.length_a   1.000
_cell.length_b   1.000
_cell.length_c   1.000
_cell.angle_alpha   90.00
_cell.angle_beta   90.00
_cell.angle_gamma   90.00
#
_symmetry.space_group_name_H-M   'P 1'
#
loop_
_entity.id
_entity.type
_entity.pdbx_description
1 polymer ?
#
loop_
_entity_poly.entity_id
_entity_poly.type
_entity_poly.pdbx_seq_one_letter_code
_entity_poly.pdbx_strand_id
1 'polypeptide(L)'
;MTFAHYSDCDPLAVGQITAADQLLPFYVMNVFGHIKFMAGIFVAGIFAASLGTVAAALNSLAAVTCEDLLVSGMEMKIPAGKGALYAKWMSLG
;
A
#
# COMPACT_ATOMS: atom_id res chain seq x y z
N MET A 1 13.07 2.83 19.77
CA MET A 1 14.05 3.88 19.43
C MET A 1 13.49 5.28 19.66
N THR A 2 12.36 5.67 19.07
CA THR A 2 11.70 6.97 19.30
C THR A 2 11.24 7.18 20.75
N PHE A 3 10.67 6.15 21.38
CA PHE A 3 10.23 6.19 22.79
C PHE A 3 11.40 6.38 23.79
N ALA A 4 12.58 5.84 23.49
CA ALA A 4 13.76 6.02 24.34
C ALA A 4 14.36 7.43 24.21
N HIS A 5 14.32 8.01 23.01
CA HIS A 5 14.83 9.35 22.72
C HIS A 5 13.99 10.46 23.37
N TYR A 6 12.71 10.22 23.62
CA TYR A 6 11.80 11.17 24.27
C TYR A 6 11.44 10.80 25.72
N SER A 7 12.18 9.86 26.32
CA SER A 7 11.92 9.40 27.70
C SER A 7 12.00 10.51 28.76
N ASP A 8 12.89 11.48 28.59
CA ASP A 8 13.03 12.64 29.47
C ASP A 8 12.21 13.88 29.03
N CYS A 9 11.73 13.92 27.78
CA CYS A 9 11.08 15.11 27.21
C CYS A 9 9.98 14.70 26.23
N ASP A 10 8.86 14.23 26.78
CA ASP A 10 7.77 13.67 25.99
C ASP A 10 7.04 14.77 25.18
N PRO A 11 7.11 14.77 23.84
CA PRO A 11 6.54 15.85 23.02
C PRO A 11 5.00 15.88 23.10
N LEU A 12 4.37 14.78 23.56
CA LEU A 12 2.95 14.71 23.88
C LEU A 12 2.62 15.46 25.18
N ALA A 13 3.47 15.35 26.20
CA ALA A 13 3.29 16.04 27.47
C ALA A 13 3.57 17.55 27.38
N VAL A 14 4.51 17.94 26.51
CA VAL A 14 4.87 19.35 26.24
C VAL A 14 3.91 20.02 25.25
N GLY A 15 2.93 19.28 24.70
CA GLY A 15 1.91 19.82 23.80
C GLY A 15 2.38 20.12 22.37
N GLN A 16 3.50 19.53 21.94
CA GLN A 16 4.02 19.68 20.57
C GLN A 16 3.32 18.75 19.56
N ILE A 17 2.69 17.67 20.04
CA ILE A 17 1.86 16.76 19.26
C ILE A 17 0.53 16.52 19.99
N THR A 18 -0.56 16.32 19.23
CA THR A 18 -1.91 16.15 19.79
C THR A 18 -2.27 14.68 20.02
N ALA A 19 -1.64 13.78 19.27
CA ALA A 19 -1.90 12.34 19.34
C ALA A 19 -0.60 11.53 19.27
N ALA A 20 -0.60 10.35 19.89
CA ALA A 20 0.55 9.46 19.91
C ALA A 20 0.98 9.00 18.49
N ASP A 21 0.04 8.86 17.55
CA ASP A 21 0.34 8.46 16.17
C ASP A 21 1.17 9.51 15.39
N GLN A 22 1.18 10.76 15.85
CA GLN A 22 1.96 11.84 15.25
C GLN A 22 3.42 11.84 15.74
N LEU A 23 3.77 11.03 16.75
CA LEU A 23 5.13 10.97 17.31
C LEU A 23 6.17 10.55 16.26
N LEU A 24 5.83 9.59 15.41
CA LEU A 24 6.75 9.04 14.42
C LEU A 24 7.01 10.04 13.26
N PRO A 25 5.98 10.67 12.66
CA PRO A 25 6.18 11.81 11.76
C PRO A 25 6.96 12.97 12.41
N PHE A 26 6.64 13.32 13.66
CA PHE A 26 7.30 14.40 14.39
C PHE A 26 8.80 14.13 14.60
N TYR A 27 9.15 12.90 15.01
CA TYR A 27 10.54 12.48 15.14
C TYR A 27 11.29 12.56 13.82
N VAL A 28 10.68 12.10 12.72
CA VAL A 28 11.30 12.16 11.38
C VAL A 28 11.57 13.60 10.98
N MET A 29 10.61 14.51 11.20
CA MET A 29 10.77 15.93 10.90
C MET A 29 11.80 16.61 11.79
N ASN A 30 11.90 16.24 13.07
CA ASN A 30 12.83 16.86 14.00
C ASN A 30 14.29 16.39 13.79
N VAL A 31 14.50 15.09 13.54
CA VAL A 31 15.84 14.51 13.36
C VAL A 31 16.35 14.69 11.93
N PHE A 32 15.50 14.45 10.94
CA PHE A 32 15.87 14.49 9.52
C PHE A 32 15.39 15.75 8.79
N GLY A 33 14.82 16.73 9.50
CA GLY A 33 14.35 17.99 8.90
C GLY A 33 15.44 18.81 8.21
N HIS A 34 16.71 18.58 8.56
CA HIS A 34 17.86 19.18 7.87
C HIS A 34 18.05 18.65 6.43
N ILE A 35 17.46 17.49 6.10
CA ILE A 35 17.53 16.86 4.77
C ILE A 35 16.20 17.10 4.04
N LYS A 36 16.19 18.04 3.10
CA LYS A 36 14.97 18.48 2.37
C LYS A 36 14.14 17.35 1.74
N PHE A 37 14.74 16.22 1.38
CA PHE A 37 14.04 15.11 0.71
C PHE A 37 13.47 14.05 1.65
N MET A 38 13.92 13.99 2.92
CA MET A 38 13.54 12.87 3.81
C MET A 38 12.05 12.84 4.14
N ALA A 39 11.43 14.01 4.32
CA ALA A 39 9.98 14.09 4.50
C ALA A 39 9.23 13.51 3.29
N GLY A 40 9.72 13.79 2.08
CA GLY A 40 9.16 13.28 0.82
C GLY A 40 9.27 11.76 0.69
N ILE A 41 10.45 11.18 0.94
CA ILE A 41 10.64 9.71 0.92
C ILE A 41 9.74 9.04 1.96
N PHE A 42 9.70 9.58 3.18
CA PHE A 42 8.92 8.99 4.26
C PHE A 42 7.44 8.90 3.91
N VAL A 43 6.87 10.00 3.42
CA VAL A 43 5.48 10.05 2.97
C VAL A 43 5.27 9.12 1.77
N ALA A 44 6.17 9.14 0.78
CA ALA A 44 6.09 8.27 -0.40
C ALA A 44 6.11 6.78 -0.02
N GLY A 45 6.92 6.39 0.97
CA GLY A 45 7.00 5.02 1.47
C GLY A 45 5.70 4.56 2.13
N ILE A 46 5.06 5.40 2.94
CA ILE A 46 3.76 5.08 3.57
C ILE A 46 2.69 4.89 2.50
N PHE A 47 2.63 5.78 1.51
CA PHE A 47 1.69 5.65 0.41
C PHE A 47 1.96 4.41 -0.45
N ALA A 48 3.23 4.11 -0.75
CA ALA A 48 3.60 2.91 -1.49
C ALA A 48 3.19 1.63 -0.74
N ALA A 49 3.42 1.57 0.58
CA ALA A 49 3.01 0.45 1.41
C ALA A 49 1.48 0.29 1.43
N SER A 50 0.75 1.39 1.59
CA SER A 50 -0.71 1.41 1.59
C SER A 50 -1.30 1.02 0.23
N LEU A 51 -0.72 1.50 -0.86
CA LEU A 51 -1.14 1.14 -2.21
C LEU A 51 -0.84 -0.33 -2.52
N GLY A 52 0.28 -0.87 -2.03
CA GLY A 52 0.63 -2.28 -2.17
C GLY A 52 -0.40 -3.21 -1.51
N THR A 53 -0.87 -2.88 -0.31
CA THR A 53 -1.90 -3.67 0.37
C THR A 53 -3.25 -3.57 -0.34
N VAL A 54 -3.63 -2.38 -0.80
CA VAL A 54 -4.86 -2.19 -1.59
C VAL A 54 -4.80 -2.97 -2.91
N ALA A 55 -3.68 -2.93 -3.63
CA ALA A 55 -3.51 -3.69 -4.87
C ALA A 55 -3.61 -5.20 -4.63
N ALA A 56 -3.00 -5.72 -3.56
CA ALA A 56 -3.10 -7.13 -3.20
C ALA A 56 -4.54 -7.54 -2.82
N ALA A 57 -5.26 -6.68 -2.10
CA ALA A 57 -6.66 -6.90 -1.75
C ALA A 57 -7.56 -6.92 -2.99
N LEU A 58 -7.39 -5.97 -3.91
CA LEU A 58 -8.13 -5.93 -5.18
C LEU A 58 -7.83 -7.13 -6.06
N ASN A 59 -6.56 -7.56 -6.15
CA ASN A 59 -6.19 -8.75 -6.91
C ASN A 59 -6.85 -10.01 -6.34
N SER A 60 -6.87 -10.15 -5.01
CA SER A 60 -7.54 -11.28 -4.35
C SER A 60 -9.06 -11.23 -4.54
N LEU A 61 -9.65 -10.05 -4.42
CA LEU A 61 -11.09 -9.86 -4.62
C LEU A 61 -11.50 -10.16 -6.07
N ALA A 62 -10.72 -9.73 -7.05
CA ALA A 62 -10.96 -10.02 -8.46
C ALA A 62 -10.86 -11.52 -8.74
N ALA A 63 -9.87 -12.22 -8.16
CA ALA A 63 -9.72 -13.66 -8.28
C ALA A 63 -10.94 -14.40 -7.69
N VAL A 64 -11.34 -14.07 -6.46
CA VAL A 64 -12.52 -14.64 -5.79
C VAL A 64 -13.80 -14.34 -6.59
N THR A 65 -13.97 -13.12 -7.07
CA THR A 65 -15.14 -12.74 -7.88
C THR A 65 -15.20 -13.53 -9.18
N CYS A 66 -14.06 -13.75 -9.86
CA CYS A 66 -14.00 -14.61 -11.04
C CYS A 66 -14.38 -16.06 -10.72
N GLU A 67 -13.86 -16.61 -9.63
CA GLU A 67 -14.10 -18.01 -9.26
C GLU A 67 -15.56 -18.24 -8.81
N ASP A 68 -16.09 -17.35 -7.97
CA ASP A 68 -17.45 -17.47 -7.44
C ASP A 68 -18.53 -17.11 -8.47
N LEU A 69 -18.37 -16.00 -9.20
CA LEU A 69 -19.42 -15.54 -10.12
C LEU A 69 -19.30 -16.14 -11.52
N LEU A 70 -18.10 -16.21 -12.11
CA LEU A 70 -17.95 -16.64 -13.51
C LEU A 70 -17.83 -18.16 -13.63
N VAL A 71 -17.06 -18.80 -12.75
CA VAL A 71 -16.86 -20.24 -12.81
C VAL A 71 -18.01 -20.98 -12.13
N SER A 72 -18.36 -20.60 -10.89
CA SER A 72 -19.40 -21.30 -10.12
C SER A 72 -20.81 -20.80 -10.45
N GLY A 73 -21.02 -19.50 -10.62
CA GLY A 73 -22.34 -18.91 -10.91
C GLY A 73 -22.79 -19.00 -12.38
N MET A 74 -21.85 -18.89 -13.32
CA MET A 74 -22.15 -18.88 -14.76
C MET A 74 -21.71 -20.14 -15.52
N GLU A 75 -21.16 -21.16 -14.82
CA GLU A 75 -20.55 -22.37 -15.42
C GLU A 75 -19.64 -22.06 -16.62
N MET A 76 -18.94 -20.91 -16.59
CA MET A 76 -18.09 -20.51 -17.71
C MET A 76 -16.78 -21.27 -17.63
N LYS A 77 -16.70 -22.38 -18.36
CA LYS A 77 -15.51 -23.24 -18.46
C LYS A 77 -14.44 -22.52 -19.29
N ILE A 78 -13.67 -21.64 -18.67
CA ILE A 78 -12.57 -20.89 -19.32
C ILE A 78 -11.53 -21.90 -19.85
N PRO A 79 -11.37 -22.06 -21.18
CA PRO A 79 -10.46 -23.04 -21.73
C PRO A 79 -9.05 -22.42 -21.80
N ALA A 80 -8.17 -22.85 -20.91
CA ALA A 80 -6.77 -22.38 -20.77
C ALA A 80 -5.88 -22.58 -22.03
N GLY A 81 -6.37 -23.23 -23.08
CA GLY A 81 -5.57 -23.59 -24.26
C GLY A 81 -5.63 -22.62 -25.45
N LYS A 82 -6.59 -21.68 -25.53
CA LYS A 82 -6.81 -20.86 -26.74
C LYS A 82 -6.50 -19.37 -26.60
N GLY A 83 -6.15 -18.89 -25.40
CA GLY A 83 -5.82 -17.48 -25.15
C GLY A 83 -4.63 -16.99 -26.00
N ALA A 84 -3.61 -17.83 -26.17
CA ALA A 84 -2.45 -17.52 -27.02
C ALA A 84 -2.82 -17.41 -28.52
N LEU A 85 -3.85 -18.13 -28.97
CA LEU A 85 -4.31 -18.10 -30.36
C LEU A 85 -5.18 -16.87 -30.64
N TYR A 86 -6.01 -16.47 -29.66
CA TYR A 86 -6.78 -15.22 -29.72
C TYR A 86 -5.87 -13.99 -29.70
N ALA A 87 -4.84 -13.97 -28.85
CA ALA A 87 -3.86 -12.89 -28.82
C ALA A 87 -3.08 -12.78 -30.15
N LYS A 88 -2.74 -13.92 -30.78
CA LYS A 88 -2.13 -13.95 -32.11
C LYS A 88 -3.04 -13.36 -33.19
N TRP A 89 -4.34 -13.67 -33.17
CA TRP A 89 -5.30 -13.13 -34.15
C TRP A 89 -5.59 -11.64 -33.94
N MET A 90 -5.60 -11.15 -32.70
CA MET A 90 -5.78 -9.72 -32.41
C MET A 90 -4.56 -8.85 -32.78
N SER A 91 -3.35 -9.42 -32.78
CA SER A 91 -2.11 -8.71 -33.13
C SER A 91 -1.86 -8.61 -34.64
N LEU A 92 -2.63 -9.32 -35.46
CA LEU A 92 -2.47 -9.38 -36.93
C LEU A 92 -3.51 -8.52 -37.68
N GLY A 93 -4.31 -7.73 -36.96
CA GLY A 93 -5.23 -6.75 -37.51
C GLY A 93 -4.67 -5.33 -37.53
#